data_AF-A0A5C5YWR9-F1
#
_entry.id   AF-A0A5C5YWR9-F1
#
_cell.length_a   1.000
_cell.length_b   1.000
_cell.length_c   1.000
_cell.angle_alpha   90.00
_cell.angle_beta   90.00
_cell.angle_gamma   90.00
#
_symmetry.space_group_name_H-M   'P 1'
#
loop_
_entity.id
_entity.type
_entity.pdbx_description
1 polymer ?
#
loop_
_entity_poly.entity_id
_entity_poly.type
_entity_poly.pdbx_seq_one_letter_code
_entity_poly.pdbx_strand_id
1 'polypeptide(L)' 'MNVDQTISALAALPVGDRLRVVHAIWDTLPDDVDVSVTPKQQAELDRRLAAHRDDPSTAISHDELMRRVENRR' A
#
# COMPACT_ATOMS: atom_id res chain seq x y z
N MET A 1 21.50 2.92 -18.70
CA MET A 1 20.71 3.59 -17.65
C MET A 1 20.38 2.54 -16.61
N ASN A 2 20.72 2.74 -15.34
CA ASN A 2 20.38 1.82 -14.25
C ASN A 2 19.09 2.28 -13.52
N VAL A 3 18.59 1.44 -12.60
CA VAL A 3 17.34 1.72 -11.87
C VAL A 3 17.42 3.06 -11.12
N ASP A 4 18.54 3.34 -10.45
CA ASP A 4 18.72 4.58 -9.68
C ASP A 4 18.70 5.83 -10.56
N GLN A 5 19.32 5.76 -11.74
CA GLN A 5 19.31 6.83 -12.73
C GLN A 5 17.89 7.05 -13.29
N THR A 6 17.14 5.99 -13.54
CA THR A 6 15.75 6.07 -13.99
C THR A 6 14.87 6.69 -12.91
N ILE A 7 14.99 6.27 -11.64
CA ILE A 7 14.23 6.83 -10.51
C ILE A 7 14.55 8.32 -10.36
N SER A 8 15.82 8.71 -10.45
CA SER A 8 16.24 10.11 -10.37
C SER A 8 15.65 10.95 -11.51
N ALA A 9 15.60 10.42 -12.73
CA ALA A 9 14.98 11.08 -13.87
C ALA A 9 13.46 11.22 -13.70
N LEU A 10 12.78 10.17 -13.22
CA LEU A 10 11.34 10.21 -12.92
C LEU A 10 11.01 11.21 -11.81
N ALA A 11 11.88 11.36 -10.81
CA ALA A 11 11.68 12.29 -9.71
C ALA A 11 11.63 13.77 -10.15
N ALA A 12 12.23 14.11 -11.31
CA ALA A 12 12.21 15.44 -11.89
C ALA A 12 10.89 15.79 -12.63
N LEU A 13 10.01 14.81 -12.87
CA LEU A 13 8.74 15.03 -13.54
C LEU A 13 7.73 15.77 -12.63
N PRO A 14 6.74 16.47 -13.22
CA PRO A 14 5.58 16.97 -12.48
C PRO A 14 4.92 15.86 -11.66
N VAL A 15 4.32 16.21 -10.51
CA VAL A 15 3.71 15.21 -9.60
C VAL A 15 2.66 14.34 -10.30
N GLY A 16 1.86 14.91 -11.21
CA GLY A 16 0.87 14.15 -11.98
C GLY A 16 1.50 13.06 -12.86
N ASP A 17 2.61 13.38 -13.53
CA ASP A 17 3.31 12.41 -14.38
C ASP A 17 4.01 11.33 -13.55
N ARG A 18 4.57 11.71 -12.39
CA ARG A 18 5.11 10.73 -11.42
C ARG A 18 4.06 9.74 -10.97
N LEU A 19 2.86 10.23 -10.62
CA LEU A 19 1.74 9.37 -10.23
C LEU A 19 1.31 8.45 -11.38
N ARG A 20 1.23 8.98 -12.61
CA ARG A 20 0.90 8.18 -13.80
C ARG A 20 1.90 7.05 -14.03
N VAL A 21 3.19 7.30 -13.83
CA VAL A 21 4.24 6.27 -13.94
C VAL A 21 4.10 5.23 -12.83
N VAL A 22 3.85 5.65 -11.58
CA VAL A 22 3.63 4.72 -10.46
C VAL A 22 2.44 3.79 -10.75
N HIS A 23 1.32 4.34 -11.21
CA HIS A 23 0.15 3.54 -11.60
C HIS A 23 0.47 2.57 -12.74
N ALA A 24 1.11 3.05 -13.81
CA ALA A 24 1.45 2.20 -14.95
C ALA A 24 2.37 1.04 -14.55
N ILE A 25 3.35 1.27 -13.67
CA ILE A 25 4.23 0.19 -13.16
C ILE A 25 3.43 -0.78 -12.29
N TRP A 26 2.57 -0.24 -11.40
CA TRP A 26 1.74 -1.07 -10.53
C TRP A 26 0.85 -2.03 -11.33
N ASP A 27 0.23 -1.56 -12.42
CA ASP A 27 -0.60 -2.37 -13.31
C ASP A 27 0.17 -3.46 -14.07
N THR A 28 1.51 -3.43 -14.09
CA THR A 28 2.33 -4.49 -14.69
C THR A 28 2.70 -5.61 -13.72
N LEU A 29 2.46 -5.43 -12.42
CA LEU A 29 2.79 -6.42 -11.41
C LEU A 29 1.76 -7.56 -11.47
N PRO A 30 2.19 -8.83 -11.36
CA PRO A 30 1.25 -9.94 -11.30
C PRO A 30 0.55 -10.01 -9.94
N ASP A 31 -0.69 -10.53 -9.94
CA ASP A 31 -1.51 -10.65 -8.73
C ASP A 31 -1.01 -11.74 -7.76
N ASP A 32 -0.17 -12.67 -8.23
CA ASP A 32 0.31 -13.83 -7.49
C ASP A 32 1.75 -13.67 -6.95
N VAL A 33 2.25 -12.43 -6.86
CA VAL A 33 3.54 -12.16 -6.21
C VAL A 33 3.43 -12.48 -4.73
N ASP A 34 4.14 -13.52 -4.30
CA ASP A 34 4.30 -13.80 -2.87
C ASP A 34 5.19 -12.72 -2.23
N VAL A 35 4.56 -11.83 -1.47
CA VAL A 35 5.27 -10.84 -0.66
C VAL A 35 5.54 -11.45 0.70
N SER A 36 6.70 -12.10 0.82
CA SER A 36 7.14 -12.68 2.09
C SER A 36 7.24 -11.59 3.17
N VAL A 37 6.54 -11.80 4.29
CA VAL A 37 6.62 -10.92 5.45
C VAL A 37 7.77 -11.32 6.36
N THR A 38 8.43 -10.34 6.97
CA THR A 38 9.42 -10.61 8.02
C THR A 38 8.75 -11.25 9.25
N PRO A 39 9.48 -12.01 10.08
CA PRO A 39 8.93 -12.57 11.31
C PRO A 39 8.30 -11.52 12.23
N LYS A 40 8.86 -10.31 12.26
CA LYS A 40 8.33 -9.18 13.03
C LYS A 40 6.99 -8.69 12.49
N GLN A 41 6.83 -8.63 11.16
CA GLN A 41 5.57 -8.26 10.53
C GLN A 41 4.52 -9.35 10.77
N GLN A 42 4.88 -10.63 10.63
CA GLN A 42 3.96 -11.72 10.93
C GLN A 42 3.44 -11.66 12.38
N ALA A 43 4.33 -11.48 13.35
CA ALA A 43 3.94 -11.34 14.75
C ALA A 43 2.99 -10.16 15.01
N GLU A 44 3.17 -9.03 14.31
CA GLU A 44 2.27 -7.89 14.41
C GLU A 44 0.90 -8.17 13.76
N LEU A 45 0.87 -8.89 12.63
CA LEU A 45 -0.37 -9.32 12.00
C LEU A 45 -1.16 -10.26 12.92
N ASP A 46 -0.48 -11.25 13.51
CA ASP A 46 -1.09 -12.19 14.45
C ASP A 46 -1.66 -11.47 15.68
N ARG A 47 -0.90 -10.51 16.25
CA ARG A 47 -1.35 -9.69 17.38
C ARG A 47 -2.61 -8.87 17.05
N ARG A 48 -2.62 -8.21 15.88
CA ARG A 48 -3.79 -7.41 15.44
C ARG A 48 -5.01 -8.27 15.16
N LEU A 49 -4.80 -9.44 14.57
CA LEU A 49 -5.88 -10.38 14.28
C LEU A 49 -6.49 -10.94 15.57
N ALA A 50 -5.66 -11.29 16.56
CA ALA A 50 -6.13 -11.72 17.87
C ALA A 50 -6.95 -10.62 18.56
N ALA A 51 -6.43 -9.39 18.63
CA ALA A 51 -7.14 -8.26 19.22
C ALA A 51 -8.50 -7.98 18.54
N HIS A 52 -8.56 -8.09 17.21
CA HIS A 52 -9.81 -7.94 16.48
C HIS A 52 -10.80 -9.08 16.73
N ARG A 53 -10.32 -10.31 16.91
CA ARG A 53 -11.17 -11.45 17.27
C ARG A 53 -11.77 -11.30 18.68
N ASP A 54 -10.99 -10.75 19.61
CA ASP A 54 -11.44 -10.46 20.97
C ASP A 54 -12.45 -9.29 21.01
N ASP A 55 -12.25 -8.28 20.16
CA ASP A 55 -13.18 -7.15 19.99
C ASP A 55 -13.43 -6.81 18.51
N PRO A 56 -14.46 -7.40 17.88
CA PRO A 56 -14.80 -7.14 16.48
C PRO A 56 -15.28 -5.71 16.20
N SER A 57 -15.70 -4.97 17.23
CA SER A 57 -16.19 -3.59 17.07
C SER A 57 -15.09 -2.61 16.66
N THR A 58 -13.83 -3.03 16.74
CA THR A 58 -12.65 -2.28 16.28
C THR A 58 -12.56 -2.13 14.77
N ALA A 59 -13.27 -2.95 13.98
CA ALA A 59 -13.32 -2.82 12.53
C ALA A 59 -14.28 -1.71 12.09
N ILE A 60 -13.96 -1.09 10.96
CA ILE A 60 -14.81 -0.11 10.29
C ILE A 60 -15.39 -0.72 9.01
N SER A 61 -16.58 -0.26 8.61
CA SER A 61 -17.15 -0.65 7.32
C SER A 61 -16.29 -0.13 6.17
N HIS A 62 -16.42 -0.76 5.00
CA HIS A 62 -15.80 -0.27 3.76
C HIS A 62 -16.17 1.19 3.47
N ASP A 63 -17.45 1.55 3.63
CA ASP A 63 -17.93 2.92 3.40
C ASP A 63 -17.31 3.93 4.37
N GLU A 64 -17.12 3.54 5.63
CA GLU A 64 -16.39 4.35 6.63
C GLU A 64 -14.91 4.52 6.25
N LEU A 65 -14.27 3.43 5.81
CA LEU A 65 -12.89 3.47 5.34
C LEU A 65 -12.74 4.44 4.17
N MET A 66 -13.57 4.32 3.14
CA MET A 66 -13.52 5.17 1.95
C MET A 66 -13.78 6.64 2.29
N ARG A 67 -14.77 6.92 3.14
CA ARG A 67 -15.05 8.28 3.60
C ARG A 67 -13.87 8.92 4.34
N ARG A 68 -13.12 8.14 5.13
CA ARG A 68 -11.89 8.64 5.79
C ARG A 68 -10.76 8.93 4.79
N VAL A 69 -10.65 8.14 3.73
CA VAL A 69 -9.64 8.35 2.68
C VAL A 69 -9.96 9.61 1.89
N GLU A 70 -11.23 9.82 1.53
CA GLU A 70 -11.69 10.99 0.79
C GLU A 70 -11.51 12.28 1.60
N ASN A 71 -11.85 12.26 2.90
CA ASN A 71 -11.73 13.43 3.79
C ASN A 71 -10.27 13.80 4.17
N ARG A 72 -9.28 13.02 3.75
CA ARG A 72 -7.84 13.31 3.98
C ARG A 72 -7.18 14.08 2.82
N ARG A 73 -7.90 14.28 1.72
CA ARG A 73 -7.46 15.12 0.59
C ARG A 73 -7.84 16.57 0.83
#